data_AF-A0A0B8P305-F1
#
_entry.id   AF-A0A0B8P305-F1
#
_cell.length_a   1.000
_cell.length_b   1.000
_cell.length_c   1.000
_cell.angle_alpha   90.00
_cell.angle_beta   90.00
_cell.angle_gamma   90.00
#
_symmetry.space_group_name_H-M   'P 1'
#
loop_
_entity.id
_entity.type
_entity.pdbx_description
1 polymer ?
#
loop_
_entity_poly.entity_id
_entity_poly.type
_entity_poly.pdbx_seq_one_letter_code
_entity_poly.pdbx_strand_id
1 'polypeptide(L)'
;MAREDYRDDSNEQSVLDAYNQRLSWIAEDNHLIVGSEDGNSLTTAGISFAHGLETVGFGWTDKDMKSNPNSPYYLGRWYPDEKPDFFFKPAKVKQPYKDLLFDPKYRVPLYQAVFHDEVINSHHWHSDSLKFSNVQVERDLIGMLYNIPAMVHLTTDEASSPKSKRIAALVHYQDGYLPIHQQLWNKQLVGFKWLDKIGEVQQTSFSDGSTITANFTAEAFTLGDNTTPARSMLAKLANGKTVLWSSK
;
A
#
# COMPACT_ATOMS: atom_id res chain seq x y z
N MET A 1 -13.15 14.76 8.63
CA MET A 1 -12.87 16.07 8.00
C MET A 1 -12.98 17.13 9.09
N ALA A 2 -11.90 17.87 9.33
CA ALA A 2 -11.95 19.02 10.23
C ALA A 2 -12.93 20.05 9.66
N ARG A 3 -13.79 20.59 10.52
CA ARG A 3 -14.84 21.54 10.14
C ARG A 3 -15.17 22.43 11.33
N GLU A 4 -15.74 23.59 11.06
CA GLU A 4 -16.41 24.38 12.08
C GLU A 4 -17.73 23.71 12.48
N ASP A 5 -18.04 23.75 13.77
CA ASP A 5 -19.36 23.40 14.31
C ASP A 5 -19.91 24.60 15.07
N TYR A 6 -20.76 25.38 14.41
CA TYR A 6 -21.37 26.59 14.98
C TYR A 6 -22.36 26.30 16.11
N ARG A 7 -22.82 25.05 16.27
CA ARG A 7 -23.68 24.69 17.41
C ARG A 7 -22.89 24.65 18.71
N ASP A 8 -21.68 24.10 18.63
CA ASP A 8 -20.80 23.87 19.77
C ASP A 8 -19.66 24.91 19.84
N ASP A 9 -19.71 25.95 18.99
CA ASP A 9 -18.72 27.04 18.84
C ASP A 9 -17.27 26.53 18.69
N SER A 10 -17.10 25.46 17.91
CA SER A 10 -15.80 24.83 17.66
C SER A 10 -15.29 25.12 16.25
N ASN A 11 -13.97 25.30 16.12
CA ASN A 11 -13.28 25.48 14.84
C ASN A 11 -12.55 24.19 14.42
N GLU A 12 -11.92 24.21 13.24
CA GLU A 12 -11.20 23.08 12.70
C GLU A 12 -10.09 22.58 13.63
N GLN A 13 -9.35 23.49 14.29
CA GLN A 13 -8.27 23.12 15.20
C GLN A 13 -8.82 22.37 16.41
N SER A 14 -9.90 22.88 17.02
CA SER A 14 -10.57 22.20 18.14
C SER A 14 -11.03 20.79 17.76
N VAL A 15 -11.50 20.60 16.51
CA VAL A 15 -11.90 19.28 16.01
C VAL A 15 -10.69 18.36 15.80
N LEU A 16 -9.58 18.87 15.25
CA LEU A 16 -8.33 18.11 15.09
C LEU A 16 -7.77 17.69 16.45
N ASP A 17 -7.72 18.61 17.42
CA ASP A 17 -7.26 18.34 18.78
C ASP A 17 -8.13 17.28 19.45
N ALA A 18 -9.45 17.37 19.30
CA ALA A 18 -10.38 16.38 19.84
C ALA A 18 -10.22 15.00 19.19
N TYR A 19 -9.90 14.92 17.89
CA TYR A 19 -9.61 13.65 17.22
C TYR A 19 -8.32 13.03 17.74
N ASN A 20 -7.23 13.80 17.77
CA ASN A 20 -5.93 13.36 18.25
C ASN A 20 -5.99 12.93 19.71
N GLN A 21 -6.60 13.75 20.57
CA GLN A 21 -6.77 13.43 22.00
C GLN A 21 -7.53 12.12 22.19
N ARG A 22 -8.58 11.88 21.40
CA ARG A 22 -9.37 10.64 21.50
C ARG A 22 -8.55 9.41 21.11
N LEU A 23 -7.79 9.48 20.01
CA LEU A 23 -6.97 8.37 19.54
C LEU A 23 -5.82 8.09 20.50
N SER A 24 -5.12 9.13 20.96
CA SER A 24 -4.10 9.02 22.01
C SER A 24 -4.66 8.42 23.30
N TRP A 25 -5.82 8.88 23.77
CA TRP A 25 -6.46 8.33 24.96
C TRP A 25 -6.76 6.83 24.81
N ILE A 26 -7.28 6.39 23.66
CA ILE A 26 -7.51 4.95 23.41
C ILE A 26 -6.19 4.18 23.47
N ALA A 27 -5.14 4.68 22.81
CA ALA A 27 -3.85 4.01 22.75
C ALA A 27 -3.16 3.93 24.12
N GLU A 28 -3.09 5.05 24.84
CA GLU A 28 -2.31 5.21 26.06
C GLU A 28 -3.00 4.58 27.28
N ASP A 29 -4.28 4.90 27.52
CA ASP A 29 -4.98 4.45 28.73
C ASP A 29 -5.36 2.96 28.68
N ASN A 30 -5.52 2.41 27.48
CA ASN A 30 -5.87 1.00 27.29
C ASN A 30 -4.68 0.14 26.86
N HIS A 31 -3.50 0.75 26.63
CA HIS A 31 -2.30 0.09 26.10
C HIS A 31 -2.57 -0.71 24.82
N LEU A 32 -3.32 -0.09 23.88
CA LEU A 32 -3.73 -0.71 22.62
C LEU A 32 -2.93 -0.14 21.44
N ILE A 33 -2.70 -1.00 20.44
CA ILE A 33 -2.24 -0.56 19.12
C ILE A 33 -3.46 -0.09 18.35
N VAL A 34 -3.53 1.20 18.06
CA VAL A 34 -4.67 1.82 17.38
C VAL A 34 -4.35 2.01 15.90
N GLY A 35 -5.33 1.73 15.06
CA GLY A 35 -5.28 2.10 13.65
C GLY A 35 -6.55 2.79 13.18
N SER A 36 -6.47 3.42 12.01
CA SER A 36 -7.55 4.20 11.43
C SER A 36 -7.75 3.90 9.94
N GLU A 37 -8.94 4.25 9.44
CA GLU A 37 -9.11 4.51 8.02
C GLU A 37 -8.41 5.83 7.69
N ASP A 38 -7.54 5.77 6.69
CA ASP A 38 -6.54 6.79 6.37
C ASP A 38 -5.58 7.10 7.54
N GLY A 39 -4.53 7.87 7.24
CA GLY A 39 -3.54 8.36 8.19
C GLY A 39 -3.24 9.83 7.91
N ASN A 40 -4.27 10.66 7.76
CA ASN A 40 -4.09 12.05 7.37
C ASN A 40 -3.15 12.77 8.32
N SER A 41 -2.22 13.56 7.79
CA SER A 41 -1.10 14.19 8.52
C SER A 41 -1.48 15.00 9.76
N LEU A 42 -2.70 15.53 9.82
CA LEU A 42 -3.19 16.33 10.95
C LEU A 42 -3.86 15.49 12.04
N THR A 43 -4.09 14.20 11.78
CA THR A 43 -4.82 13.27 12.64
C THR A 43 -4.09 11.95 12.84
N THR A 44 -2.75 11.94 12.77
CA THR A 44 -1.91 10.74 13.00
C THR A 44 -1.51 10.54 14.45
N ALA A 45 -1.76 11.50 15.34
CA ALA A 45 -1.38 11.36 16.74
C ALA A 45 -2.19 10.23 17.40
N GLY A 46 -1.48 9.30 18.03
CA GLY A 46 -2.08 8.17 18.74
C GLY A 46 -2.42 6.95 17.88
N ILE A 47 -2.10 6.94 16.58
CA ILE A 47 -2.24 5.73 15.74
C ILE A 47 -0.88 5.14 15.39
N SER A 48 -0.81 3.81 15.27
CA SER A 48 0.39 3.08 14.84
C SER A 48 0.28 2.60 13.40
N PHE A 49 -0.94 2.43 12.88
CA PHE A 49 -1.16 1.99 11.52
C PHE A 49 -2.42 2.59 10.87
N ALA A 50 -2.43 2.63 9.55
CA ALA A 50 -3.53 3.16 8.75
C ALA A 50 -3.73 2.33 7.47
N HIS A 51 -4.95 2.38 6.92
CA HIS A 51 -5.23 1.88 5.58
C HIS A 51 -5.87 2.97 4.73
N GLY A 52 -5.32 3.28 3.55
CA GLY A 52 -5.97 4.25 2.67
C GLY A 52 -5.05 5.00 1.73
N LEU A 53 -3.87 5.40 2.21
CA LEU A 53 -3.15 6.50 1.56
C LEU A 53 -2.25 6.04 0.40
N GLU A 54 -2.01 4.73 0.24
CA GLU A 54 -1.18 4.22 -0.87
C GLU A 54 -1.96 4.14 -2.19
N THR A 55 -3.18 3.63 -2.11
CA THR A 55 -4.15 3.62 -3.19
C THR A 55 -5.52 3.82 -2.59
N VAL A 56 -6.03 5.03 -2.74
CA VAL A 56 -7.40 5.39 -2.40
C VAL A 56 -8.40 4.58 -3.24
N GLY A 57 -9.66 4.57 -2.83
CA GLY A 57 -10.72 4.03 -3.70
C GLY A 57 -10.78 4.78 -5.04
N PHE A 58 -11.25 4.12 -6.09
CA PHE A 58 -11.53 4.75 -7.38
C PHE A 58 -12.60 3.97 -8.16
N GLY A 59 -13.05 4.51 -9.30
CA GLY A 59 -13.94 3.82 -10.23
C GLY A 59 -15.43 3.85 -9.88
N TRP A 60 -15.84 4.42 -8.73
CA TRP A 60 -17.26 4.53 -8.35
C TRP A 60 -18.07 5.54 -9.18
N THR A 61 -17.41 6.40 -9.96
CA THR A 61 -18.04 7.30 -10.93
C THR A 61 -17.98 6.76 -12.36
N ASP A 62 -17.15 5.75 -12.64
CA ASP A 62 -17.05 5.16 -13.97
C ASP A 62 -18.12 4.09 -14.16
N LYS A 63 -18.94 4.23 -15.21
CA LYS A 63 -20.07 3.33 -15.50
C LYS A 63 -19.63 1.88 -15.73
N ASP A 64 -18.49 1.67 -16.40
CA ASP A 64 -17.99 0.32 -16.69
C ASP A 64 -17.40 -0.35 -15.46
N MET A 65 -16.88 0.43 -14.52
CA MET A 65 -16.32 -0.08 -13.27
C MET A 65 -17.38 -0.28 -12.19
N LYS A 66 -18.33 0.65 -12.07
CA LYS A 66 -19.34 0.65 -11.00
C LYS A 66 -20.56 -0.21 -11.31
N SER A 67 -21.03 -0.20 -12.57
CA SER A 67 -22.42 -0.59 -12.86
C SER A 67 -22.60 -1.53 -14.06
N ASN A 68 -21.53 -1.94 -14.73
CA ASN A 68 -21.59 -2.85 -15.88
C ASN A 68 -21.02 -4.23 -15.52
N PRO A 69 -21.84 -5.23 -15.11
CA PRO A 69 -21.34 -6.54 -14.68
C PRO A 69 -20.59 -7.34 -15.76
N ASN A 70 -20.79 -6.99 -17.03
CA ASN A 70 -20.16 -7.62 -18.19
C ASN A 70 -18.80 -6.97 -18.54
N SER A 71 -18.46 -5.85 -17.90
CA SER A 71 -17.18 -5.18 -18.08
C SER A 71 -16.06 -5.95 -17.37
N PRO A 72 -14.87 -6.12 -17.99
CA PRO A 72 -13.71 -6.67 -17.29
C PRO A 72 -13.18 -5.74 -16.18
N TYR A 73 -13.65 -4.50 -16.13
CA TYR A 73 -13.29 -3.50 -15.12
C TYR A 73 -14.30 -3.42 -13.97
N TYR A 74 -15.37 -4.19 -14.03
CA TYR A 74 -16.43 -4.18 -13.02
C TYR A 74 -15.89 -4.53 -11.65
N LEU A 75 -16.04 -3.62 -10.69
CA LEU A 75 -15.46 -3.72 -9.35
C LEU A 75 -16.15 -4.77 -8.48
N GLY A 76 -17.33 -5.24 -8.87
CA GLY A 76 -18.13 -6.23 -8.14
C GLY A 76 -19.34 -5.63 -7.43
N ARG A 77 -20.25 -6.51 -7.02
CA ARG A 77 -21.44 -6.18 -6.21
C ARG A 77 -21.12 -6.26 -4.73
N TRP A 78 -21.87 -5.54 -3.91
CA TRP A 78 -21.86 -5.68 -2.45
C TRP A 78 -22.71 -6.89 -2.00
N TYR A 79 -22.50 -8.05 -2.63
CA TYR A 79 -23.22 -9.30 -2.39
C TYR A 79 -22.41 -10.48 -2.95
N PRO A 80 -22.49 -11.70 -2.38
CA PRO A 80 -23.17 -12.06 -1.12
C PRO A 80 -22.53 -11.41 0.12
N ASP A 81 -23.25 -11.35 1.24
CA ASP A 81 -22.85 -10.59 2.43
C ASP A 81 -21.54 -11.12 3.04
N GLU A 82 -21.37 -12.45 3.06
CA GLU A 82 -20.19 -13.13 3.61
C GLU A 82 -18.97 -13.13 2.68
N LYS A 83 -19.18 -12.90 1.38
CA LYS A 83 -18.12 -12.87 0.38
C LYS A 83 -18.47 -11.94 -0.79
N PRO A 84 -18.53 -10.61 -0.57
CA PRO A 84 -18.99 -9.70 -1.61
C PRO A 84 -18.11 -9.77 -2.86
N ASP A 85 -18.75 -9.85 -4.04
CA ASP A 85 -18.07 -9.74 -5.34
C ASP A 85 -17.13 -8.53 -5.36
N PHE A 86 -17.52 -7.43 -4.70
CA PHE A 86 -16.72 -6.22 -4.61
C PHE A 86 -15.32 -6.46 -4.03
N PHE A 87 -15.12 -7.38 -3.10
CA PHE A 87 -13.80 -7.65 -2.54
C PHE A 87 -13.08 -8.81 -3.21
N PHE A 88 -13.82 -9.84 -3.61
CA PHE A 88 -13.24 -11.13 -3.99
C PHE A 88 -13.23 -11.39 -5.49
N LYS A 89 -14.06 -10.68 -6.29
CA LYS A 89 -14.04 -10.81 -7.75
C LYS A 89 -12.83 -10.05 -8.31
N PRO A 90 -11.95 -10.72 -9.09
CA PRO A 90 -10.87 -10.03 -9.78
C PRO A 90 -11.42 -9.02 -10.79
N ALA A 91 -10.78 -7.86 -10.88
CA ALA A 91 -11.07 -6.83 -11.86
C ALA A 91 -9.81 -6.41 -12.61
N LYS A 92 -9.99 -5.73 -13.75
CA LYS A 92 -8.92 -4.96 -14.38
C LYS A 92 -9.09 -3.49 -14.04
N VAL A 93 -7.99 -2.75 -14.06
CA VAL A 93 -7.98 -1.28 -14.00
C VAL A 93 -8.15 -0.73 -15.41
N LYS A 94 -9.15 0.13 -15.59
CA LYS A 94 -9.45 0.82 -16.84
C LYS A 94 -8.57 2.06 -17.00
N GLN A 95 -8.30 2.49 -18.24
CA GLN A 95 -7.76 3.83 -18.46
C GLN A 95 -8.81 4.91 -18.14
N PRO A 96 -8.41 6.09 -17.62
CA PRO A 96 -7.04 6.53 -17.34
C PRO A 96 -6.51 6.12 -15.95
N TYR A 97 -7.30 5.41 -15.13
CA TYR A 97 -6.92 5.05 -13.76
C TYR A 97 -5.67 4.17 -13.70
N LYS A 98 -5.44 3.34 -14.73
CA LYS A 98 -4.26 2.49 -14.80
C LYS A 98 -2.99 3.33 -14.77
N ASP A 99 -2.91 4.33 -15.65
CA ASP A 99 -1.74 5.20 -15.74
C ASP A 99 -1.63 6.10 -14.52
N LEU A 100 -2.75 6.72 -14.11
CA LEU A 100 -2.77 7.67 -13.01
C LEU A 100 -2.35 7.05 -11.67
N LEU A 101 -2.78 5.82 -11.39
CA LEU A 101 -2.63 5.22 -10.06
C LEU A 101 -1.52 4.18 -9.96
N PHE A 102 -1.16 3.52 -11.07
CA PHE A 102 -0.30 2.34 -11.04
C PHE A 102 0.92 2.40 -11.95
N ASP A 103 0.99 3.32 -12.91
CA ASP A 103 2.16 3.42 -13.78
C ASP A 103 3.36 3.94 -12.97
N PRO A 104 4.43 3.13 -12.82
CA PRO A 104 5.54 3.46 -11.93
C PRO A 104 6.17 4.80 -12.29
N LYS A 105 6.24 5.20 -13.58
CA LYS A 105 6.91 6.43 -13.99
C LYS A 105 6.35 7.69 -13.33
N TYR A 106 5.09 7.66 -12.90
CA TYR A 106 4.41 8.78 -12.25
C TYR A 106 4.32 8.63 -10.72
N ARG A 107 4.81 7.52 -10.16
CA ARG A 107 4.75 7.24 -8.72
C ARG A 107 5.97 7.80 -8.00
N VAL A 108 5.72 8.55 -6.94
CA VAL A 108 6.72 9.07 -6.01
C VAL A 108 6.19 8.85 -4.59
N PRO A 109 7.02 8.39 -3.63
CA PRO A 109 6.59 8.05 -2.27
C PRO A 109 6.38 9.28 -1.38
N LEU A 110 5.56 10.25 -1.79
CA LEU A 110 5.44 11.53 -1.06
C LEU A 110 4.96 11.35 0.39
N TYR A 111 3.98 10.47 0.62
CA TYR A 111 3.50 10.18 1.96
C TYR A 111 4.57 9.49 2.81
N GLN A 112 5.18 8.43 2.26
CA GLN A 112 6.21 7.66 2.96
C GLN A 112 7.48 8.48 3.22
N ALA A 113 7.83 9.43 2.35
CA ALA A 113 8.95 10.34 2.57
C ALA A 113 8.79 11.22 3.83
N VAL A 114 7.56 11.40 4.32
CA VAL A 114 7.26 12.18 5.52
C VAL A 114 6.95 11.27 6.71
N PHE A 115 6.21 10.18 6.49
CA PHE A 115 5.56 9.43 7.57
C PHE A 115 5.98 7.96 7.71
N HIS A 116 6.97 7.48 6.94
CA HIS A 116 7.31 6.04 6.93
C HIS A 116 7.77 5.50 8.29
N ASP A 117 8.46 6.30 9.10
CA ASP A 117 8.87 5.96 10.47
C ASP A 117 7.87 6.42 11.55
N GLU A 118 6.75 7.02 11.17
CA GLU A 118 5.71 7.52 12.09
C GLU A 118 4.49 6.60 12.11
N VAL A 119 3.93 6.25 10.94
CA VAL A 119 2.71 5.44 10.83
C VAL A 119 2.81 4.42 9.70
N ILE A 120 2.54 3.16 10.05
CA ILE A 120 2.51 2.07 9.07
C ILE A 120 1.25 2.21 8.22
N ASN A 121 1.39 2.51 6.94
CA ASN A 121 0.25 2.74 6.05
C ASN A 121 0.16 1.71 4.91
N SER A 122 -1.05 1.45 4.43
CA SER A 122 -1.34 0.49 3.35
C SER A 122 -2.41 1.00 2.37
N HIS A 123 -2.81 0.17 1.42
CA HIS A 123 -3.92 0.49 0.51
C HIS A 123 -5.25 0.61 1.24
N HIS A 124 -6.18 1.39 0.68
CA HIS A 124 -7.55 1.41 1.16
C HIS A 124 -8.18 0.01 1.07
N TRP A 125 -9.07 -0.34 1.97
CA TRP A 125 -9.80 -1.61 1.96
C TRP A 125 -10.65 -1.82 0.68
N HIS A 126 -10.95 -0.76 -0.07
CA HIS A 126 -11.55 -0.86 -1.42
C HIS A 126 -10.58 -1.42 -2.49
N SER A 127 -9.29 -1.25 -2.26
CA SER A 127 -8.20 -1.43 -3.23
C SER A 127 -7.27 -2.55 -2.76
N ASP A 128 -7.86 -3.69 -2.39
CA ASP A 128 -7.19 -4.95 -2.09
C ASP A 128 -6.03 -5.26 -3.05
N SER A 129 -4.92 -5.75 -2.51
CA SER A 129 -3.65 -5.93 -3.23
C SER A 129 -3.71 -6.98 -4.33
N LEU A 130 -4.68 -7.91 -4.26
CA LEU A 130 -4.86 -9.02 -5.19
C LEU A 130 -6.05 -8.80 -6.16
N LYS A 131 -6.77 -7.68 -6.03
CA LYS A 131 -7.98 -7.42 -6.81
C LYS A 131 -7.70 -7.16 -8.28
N PHE A 132 -6.60 -6.46 -8.59
CA PHE A 132 -6.37 -5.86 -9.90
C PHE A 132 -5.33 -6.61 -10.75
N SER A 133 -5.83 -7.55 -11.54
CA SER A 133 -5.00 -8.50 -12.31
C SER A 133 -4.04 -7.88 -13.33
N ASN A 134 -4.36 -6.73 -13.93
CA ASN A 134 -3.56 -6.10 -14.99
C ASN A 134 -2.57 -5.03 -14.48
N VAL A 135 -2.41 -4.92 -13.16
CA VAL A 135 -1.43 -4.05 -12.48
C VAL A 135 -0.78 -4.74 -11.27
N GLN A 136 -0.81 -6.08 -11.20
CA GLN A 136 -0.32 -6.83 -10.04
C GLN A 136 1.15 -6.55 -9.77
N VAL A 137 1.98 -6.60 -10.82
CA VAL A 137 3.43 -6.34 -10.70
C VAL A 137 3.68 -4.93 -10.16
N GLU A 138 3.03 -3.93 -10.74
CA GLU A 138 3.22 -2.53 -10.37
C GLU A 138 2.86 -2.33 -8.89
N ARG A 139 1.75 -2.92 -8.43
CA ARG A 139 1.33 -2.84 -7.03
C ARG A 139 2.28 -3.54 -6.09
N ASP A 140 2.67 -4.77 -6.41
CA ASP A 140 3.59 -5.56 -5.58
C ASP A 140 4.94 -4.87 -5.40
N LEU A 141 5.51 -4.41 -6.53
CA LEU A 141 6.85 -3.80 -6.52
C LEU A 141 6.84 -2.39 -5.91
N ILE A 142 5.78 -1.58 -6.12
CA ILE A 142 5.60 -0.33 -5.37
C ILE A 142 5.47 -0.63 -3.88
N GLY A 143 4.72 -1.67 -3.52
CA GLY A 143 4.55 -2.12 -2.14
C GLY A 143 5.88 -2.41 -1.46
N MET A 144 6.73 -3.20 -2.11
CA MET A 144 8.08 -3.51 -1.65
C MET A 144 8.98 -2.27 -1.63
N LEU A 145 8.97 -1.47 -2.70
CA LEU A 145 9.81 -0.28 -2.86
C LEU A 145 9.55 0.75 -1.76
N TYR A 146 8.28 0.92 -1.37
CA TYR A 146 7.85 1.85 -0.34
C TYR A 146 7.77 1.19 1.05
N ASN A 147 8.08 -0.12 1.13
CA ASN A 147 8.05 -0.94 2.33
C ASN A 147 6.71 -0.85 3.10
N ILE A 148 5.61 -0.99 2.37
CA ILE A 148 4.24 -1.01 2.91
C ILE A 148 3.69 -2.44 2.99
N PRO A 149 2.85 -2.77 4.00
CA PRO A 149 2.22 -4.07 4.10
C PRO A 149 1.14 -4.24 3.03
N ALA A 150 0.94 -5.49 2.59
CA ALA A 150 -0.16 -5.84 1.71
C ALA A 150 -1.51 -5.69 2.44
N MET A 151 -2.50 -5.12 1.75
CA MET A 151 -3.90 -5.11 2.19
C MET A 151 -4.67 -6.22 1.48
N VAL A 152 -5.15 -7.20 2.23
CA VAL A 152 -5.79 -8.41 1.69
C VAL A 152 -7.04 -8.76 2.49
N HIS A 153 -8.17 -8.93 1.80
CA HIS A 153 -9.38 -9.51 2.36
C HIS A 153 -9.32 -11.02 2.37
N LEU A 154 -9.80 -11.63 3.44
CA LEU A 154 -9.93 -13.07 3.56
C LEU A 154 -11.32 -13.40 4.11
N THR A 155 -12.01 -14.32 3.44
CA THR A 155 -13.16 -15.00 4.05
C THR A 155 -12.71 -16.19 4.89
N THR A 156 -13.56 -16.66 5.79
CA THR A 156 -13.25 -17.83 6.64
C THR A 156 -12.89 -19.07 5.83
N ASP A 157 -13.55 -19.31 4.67
CA ASP A 157 -13.21 -20.42 3.77
C ASP A 157 -11.83 -20.25 3.12
N GLU A 158 -11.42 -19.03 2.80
CA GLU A 158 -10.09 -18.75 2.26
C GLU A 158 -9.00 -18.86 3.32
N ALA A 159 -9.26 -18.39 4.54
CA ALA A 159 -8.30 -18.43 5.63
C ALA A 159 -8.04 -19.86 6.14
N SER A 160 -9.05 -20.72 6.09
CA SER A 160 -8.96 -22.12 6.58
C SER A 160 -8.55 -23.14 5.52
N SER A 161 -8.50 -22.74 4.24
CA SER A 161 -8.21 -23.66 3.14
C SER A 161 -6.71 -23.72 2.80
N PRO A 162 -6.08 -24.91 2.83
CA PRO A 162 -4.68 -25.07 2.41
C PRO A 162 -4.47 -24.87 0.89
N LYS A 163 -5.57 -24.75 0.13
CA LYS A 163 -5.55 -24.48 -1.33
C LYS A 163 -5.87 -23.02 -1.66
N SER A 164 -5.96 -22.16 -0.66
CA SER A 164 -6.30 -20.75 -0.86
C SER A 164 -5.22 -20.03 -1.65
N LYS A 165 -5.57 -19.59 -2.86
CA LYS A 165 -4.66 -18.81 -3.73
C LYS A 165 -4.32 -17.47 -3.10
N ARG A 166 -5.25 -16.86 -2.35
CA ARG A 166 -5.04 -15.56 -1.68
C ARG A 166 -4.06 -15.70 -0.52
N ILE A 167 -4.17 -16.77 0.28
CA ILE A 167 -3.18 -17.08 1.31
C ILE A 167 -1.81 -17.38 0.69
N ALA A 168 -1.75 -18.17 -0.38
CA ALA A 168 -0.50 -18.45 -1.07
C ALA A 168 0.18 -17.18 -1.62
N ALA A 169 -0.60 -16.24 -2.17
CA ALA A 169 -0.09 -14.95 -2.63
C ALA A 169 0.40 -14.09 -1.46
N LEU A 170 -0.34 -14.04 -0.34
CA LEU A 170 0.07 -13.31 0.86
C LEU A 170 1.37 -13.87 1.46
N VAL A 171 1.51 -15.19 1.54
CA VAL A 171 2.75 -15.86 2.01
C VAL A 171 3.91 -15.49 1.09
N HIS A 172 3.72 -15.55 -0.24
CA HIS A 172 4.76 -15.17 -1.20
C HIS A 172 5.16 -13.69 -1.05
N TYR A 173 4.22 -12.77 -0.85
CA TYR A 173 4.53 -11.36 -0.56
C TYR A 173 5.31 -11.23 0.77
N GLN A 174 4.87 -11.94 1.81
CA GLN A 174 5.50 -11.94 3.13
C GLN A 174 6.96 -12.40 3.10
N ASP A 175 7.31 -13.37 2.24
CA ASP A 175 8.68 -13.88 2.10
C ASP A 175 9.70 -12.79 1.73
N GLY A 176 9.28 -11.84 0.87
CA GLY A 176 10.09 -10.66 0.53
C GLY A 176 9.94 -9.55 1.56
N TYR A 177 8.70 -9.26 1.97
CA TYR A 177 8.36 -8.11 2.80
C TYR A 177 8.89 -8.22 4.23
N LEU A 178 8.67 -9.35 4.92
CA LEU A 178 9.00 -9.51 6.33
C LEU A 178 10.44 -9.13 6.68
N PRO A 179 11.49 -9.66 6.00
CA PRO A 179 12.86 -9.32 6.35
C PRO A 179 13.23 -7.87 6.06
N ILE A 180 12.60 -7.25 5.07
CA ILE A 180 12.78 -5.84 4.73
C ILE A 180 12.13 -4.98 5.80
N HIS A 181 10.85 -5.23 6.09
CA HIS A 181 10.08 -4.46 7.04
C HIS A 181 10.63 -4.55 8.47
N GLN A 182 11.10 -5.72 8.91
CA GLN A 182 11.77 -5.87 10.20
C GLN A 182 12.97 -4.92 10.38
N GLN A 183 13.71 -4.63 9.31
CA GLN A 183 14.81 -3.68 9.34
C GLN A 183 14.33 -2.23 9.26
N LEU A 184 13.30 -1.98 8.45
CA LEU A 184 12.98 -0.64 7.97
C LEU A 184 11.78 0.03 8.61
N TRP A 185 10.89 -0.68 9.31
CA TRP A 185 9.61 -0.14 9.80
C TRP A 185 9.72 1.16 10.62
N ASN A 186 10.87 1.42 11.25
CA ASN A 186 11.14 2.63 12.03
C ASN A 186 12.29 3.48 11.46
N LYS A 187 12.52 3.39 10.15
CA LYS A 187 13.56 4.15 9.44
C LYS A 187 12.92 5.13 8.48
N GLN A 188 13.38 6.37 8.45
CA GLN A 188 12.88 7.37 7.51
C GLN A 188 13.19 6.95 6.07
N LEU A 189 12.25 7.15 5.16
CA LEU A 189 12.51 7.09 3.72
C LEU A 189 13.13 8.44 3.31
N VAL A 190 14.46 8.48 3.20
CA VAL A 190 15.24 9.72 3.02
C VAL A 190 15.63 9.99 1.55
N GLY A 191 15.34 9.07 0.64
CA GLY A 191 15.68 9.24 -0.77
C GLY A 191 14.80 8.43 -1.71
N PHE A 192 14.58 9.00 -2.89
CA PHE A 192 13.92 8.37 -4.03
C PHE A 192 14.63 8.76 -5.32
N LYS A 193 14.82 7.81 -6.24
CA LYS A 193 15.45 8.04 -7.56
C LYS A 193 14.80 7.17 -8.64
N TRP A 194 14.61 7.74 -9.81
CA TRP A 194 14.51 6.97 -11.06
C TRP A 194 15.94 6.63 -11.53
N LEU A 195 16.20 5.35 -11.76
CA LEU A 195 17.51 4.84 -12.21
C LEU A 195 17.59 4.71 -13.73
N ASP A 196 16.46 4.81 -14.42
CA ASP A 196 16.34 4.89 -15.86
C ASP A 196 15.64 6.19 -16.30
N LYS A 197 15.63 6.46 -17.61
CA LYS A 197 15.04 7.70 -18.15
C LYS A 197 13.51 7.67 -18.21
N ILE A 198 12.92 6.47 -18.26
CA ILE A 198 11.49 6.28 -18.44
C ILE A 198 10.74 6.10 -17.12
N GLY A 199 11.46 5.92 -16.01
CA GLY A 199 10.91 5.82 -14.66
C GLY A 199 10.43 4.41 -14.27
N GLU A 200 10.81 3.37 -15.03
CA GLU A 200 10.44 1.97 -14.78
C GLU A 200 11.49 1.22 -13.95
N VAL A 201 12.60 1.87 -13.58
CA VAL A 201 13.52 1.36 -12.56
C VAL A 201 13.67 2.43 -11.48
N GLN A 202 13.36 2.06 -10.25
CA GLN A 202 13.26 3.00 -9.13
C GLN A 202 14.04 2.51 -7.93
N GLN A 203 14.50 3.44 -7.11
CA GLN A 203 15.17 3.12 -5.85
C GLN A 203 14.73 4.04 -4.73
N THR A 204 14.46 3.46 -3.56
CA THR A 204 14.31 4.18 -2.28
C THR A 204 15.54 3.96 -1.40
N SER A 205 15.82 4.93 -0.53
CA SER A 205 16.90 4.89 0.45
C SER A 205 16.37 5.25 1.83
N PHE A 206 16.86 4.56 2.85
CA PHE A 206 16.41 4.69 4.23
C PHE A 206 17.50 5.27 5.13
N SER A 207 17.11 5.83 6.28
CA SER A 207 18.03 6.55 7.19
C SER A 207 19.16 5.70 7.78
N ASP A 208 19.04 4.38 7.78
CA ASP A 208 20.11 3.46 8.18
C ASP A 208 21.08 3.08 7.04
N GLY A 209 20.88 3.65 5.84
CA GLY A 209 21.67 3.35 4.64
C GLY A 209 21.15 2.19 3.79
N SER A 210 20.05 1.54 4.19
CA SER A 210 19.41 0.51 3.37
C SER A 210 18.83 1.09 2.09
N THR A 211 18.79 0.28 1.03
CA THR A 211 18.20 0.66 -0.26
C THR A 211 17.31 -0.44 -0.81
N ILE A 212 16.21 -0.08 -1.46
CA ILE A 212 15.37 -1.01 -2.22
C ILE A 212 15.32 -0.53 -3.66
N THR A 213 15.76 -1.37 -4.60
CA THR A 213 15.65 -1.13 -6.04
C THR A 213 14.52 -1.99 -6.60
N ALA A 214 13.55 -1.39 -7.29
CA ALA A 214 12.49 -2.09 -8.00
C ALA A 214 12.68 -1.93 -9.52
N ASN A 215 12.61 -3.05 -10.24
CA ASN A 215 12.68 -3.11 -11.69
C ASN A 215 11.31 -3.54 -12.24
N PHE A 216 10.57 -2.56 -12.77
CA PHE A 216 9.27 -2.78 -13.38
C PHE A 216 9.39 -3.20 -14.84
N THR A 217 10.57 -3.28 -15.43
CA THR A 217 10.71 -3.63 -16.86
C THR A 217 10.61 -5.14 -17.09
N ALA A 218 10.52 -5.53 -18.38
CA ALA A 218 10.58 -6.94 -18.79
C ALA A 218 12.00 -7.49 -18.94
N GLU A 219 13.02 -6.66 -18.69
CA GLU A 219 14.43 -7.03 -18.83
C GLU A 219 15.16 -6.90 -17.49
N ALA A 220 16.31 -7.54 -17.35
CA ALA A 220 17.13 -7.36 -16.16
C ALA A 220 17.80 -5.98 -16.18
N PHE A 221 17.90 -5.34 -15.02
CA PHE A 221 18.58 -4.07 -14.84
C PHE A 221 19.82 -4.26 -13.97
N THR A 222 20.96 -3.71 -14.40
CA THR A 222 22.23 -3.82 -13.66
C THR A 222 22.74 -2.44 -13.27
N LEU A 223 23.07 -2.28 -11.98
CA LEU A 223 23.69 -1.09 -11.40
C LEU A 223 24.95 -1.49 -10.62
N GLY A 224 26.13 -1.19 -11.19
CA GLY A 224 27.40 -1.73 -10.70
C GLY A 224 27.39 -3.25 -10.75
N ASP A 225 27.74 -3.90 -9.64
CA ASP A 225 27.74 -5.37 -9.54
C ASP A 225 26.37 -5.98 -9.20
N ASN A 226 25.30 -5.18 -9.17
CA ASN A 226 23.98 -5.61 -8.72
C ASN A 226 23.02 -5.73 -9.87
N THR A 227 22.50 -6.93 -10.09
CA THR A 227 21.48 -7.19 -11.10
C THR A 227 20.13 -7.41 -10.42
N THR A 228 19.14 -6.62 -10.83
CA THR A 228 17.73 -6.77 -10.45
C THR A 228 17.00 -7.37 -11.66
N PRO A 229 16.58 -8.64 -11.61
CA PRO A 229 15.82 -9.29 -12.69
C PRO A 229 14.58 -8.51 -13.12
N ALA A 230 14.03 -8.88 -14.28
CA ALA A 230 12.74 -8.35 -14.74
C ALA A 230 11.65 -8.53 -13.68
N ARG A 231 10.77 -7.54 -13.53
CA ARG A 231 9.58 -7.60 -12.66
C ARG A 231 9.90 -8.03 -11.22
N SER A 232 10.99 -7.51 -10.68
CA SER A 232 11.53 -7.89 -9.37
C SER A 232 12.09 -6.70 -8.60
N MET A 233 12.45 -6.94 -7.34
CA MET A 233 13.15 -5.99 -6.49
C MET A 233 14.41 -6.60 -5.90
N LEU A 234 15.38 -5.74 -5.58
CA LEU A 234 16.58 -6.03 -4.82
C LEU A 234 16.69 -5.06 -3.64
N ALA A 235 16.64 -5.57 -2.41
CA ALA A 235 16.85 -4.80 -1.19
C ALA A 235 18.22 -5.12 -0.60
N LYS A 236 18.99 -4.08 -0.30
CA LYS A 236 20.25 -4.15 0.43
C LYS A 236 20.04 -3.50 1.79
N LEU A 237 20.06 -4.31 2.83
CA LEU A 237 19.74 -3.87 4.18
C LEU A 237 21.03 -3.54 4.96
N ALA A 238 20.96 -2.57 5.85
CA ALA A 238 22.08 -2.13 6.67
C ALA A 238 22.64 -3.24 7.59
N ASN A 239 21.83 -4.25 7.89
CA ASN A 239 22.25 -5.46 8.62
C ASN A 239 23.06 -6.46 7.76
N GLY A 240 23.39 -6.12 6.51
CA GLY A 240 24.15 -6.96 5.58
C GLY A 240 23.31 -7.96 4.78
N LYS A 241 22.02 -8.11 5.08
CA LYS A 241 21.13 -9.00 4.32
C LYS A 241 20.79 -8.38 2.97
N THR A 242 20.83 -9.22 1.94
CA THR A 242 20.29 -8.91 0.62
C THR A 242 19.02 -9.73 0.41
N VAL A 243 17.93 -9.07 -0.01
CA VAL A 243 16.66 -9.72 -0.35
C VAL A 243 16.43 -9.51 -1.83
N LEU A 244 16.23 -10.60 -2.57
CA LEU A 244 15.79 -10.58 -3.97
C LEU A 244 14.41 -11.21 -4.03
N TRP A 245 13.43 -10.51 -4.60
CA TRP A 245 12.05 -10.96 -4.64
C TRP A 245 11.39 -10.55 -5.95
N SER A 246 10.53 -11.41 -6.50
CA SER A 246 9.80 -11.14 -7.74
C SER A 246 8.30 -11.23 -7.51
N SER A 247 7.54 -10.34 -8.16
CA SER A 247 6.08 -10.50 -8.25
C SER A 247 5.74 -11.79 -9.01
N LYS A 248 4.59 -12.40 -8.71
CA LYS A 248 4.11 -13.67 -9.28
C LYS A 248 2.68 -13.57 -9.77
#